data_AF-A0A2D2LS38-F1
#
_entry.id   AF-A0A2D2LS38-F1
#
_cell.length_a   1.000
_cell.length_b   1.000
_cell.length_c   1.000
_cell.angle_alpha   90.00
_cell.angle_beta   90.00
_cell.angle_gamma   90.00
#
_symmetry.space_group_name_H-M   'P 1'
#
loop_
_entity.id
_entity.type
_entity.pdbx_description
1 polymer ?
#
loop_
_entity_poly.entity_id
_entity_poly.type
_entity_poly.pdbx_seq_one_letter_code
_entity_poly.pdbx_strand_id
1 'polypeptide(L)' 'MYHPYLDLNNDSGILQYQFDDTSIEVVFGNGYFRHYLYTYHSAGANNVERMKQLASQGDGLNSYIMRYCRNSYANRW' A
#
# COMPACT_ATOMS: atom_id res chain seq x y z
N MET A 1 9.41 -8.90 5.23
CA MET A 1 10.02 -7.90 6.14
C MET A 1 9.49 -6.54 5.76
N TYR A 2 9.21 -5.69 6.74
CA TYR A 2 8.76 -4.32 6.50
C TYR A 2 9.89 -3.41 6.05
N HIS A 3 9.58 -2.56 5.08
CA HIS A 3 10.42 -1.49 4.58
C HIS A 3 9.75 -0.15 4.96
N PRO A 4 10.50 0.79 5.55
CA PRO A 4 9.98 2.13 5.81
C PRO A 4 9.62 2.79 4.47
N TYR A 5 8.50 3.49 4.44
CA TYR A 5 8.11 4.26 3.27
C TYR A 5 8.94 5.55 3.26
N LEU A 6 9.61 5.84 2.14
CA LEU A 6 10.52 6.99 2.06
C LEU A 6 9.82 8.33 2.15
N ASP A 7 8.57 8.40 1.67
CA ASP A 7 7.73 9.59 1.69
C ASP A 7 8.47 10.85 1.20
N LEU A 8 8.94 10.81 -0.07
CA LEU A 8 9.89 11.80 -0.61
C LEU A 8 9.38 13.26 -0.57
N ASN A 9 8.06 13.45 -0.55
CA ASN A 9 7.38 14.74 -0.48
C ASN A 9 6.76 15.01 0.91
N ASN A 10 6.87 14.07 1.86
CA ASN A 10 6.41 14.16 3.25
C ASN A 10 4.91 14.47 3.37
N ASP A 11 4.10 13.94 2.46
CA ASP A 11 2.65 14.15 2.41
C ASP A 11 1.82 12.87 2.55
N SER A 12 2.50 11.73 2.70
CA SER A 12 1.88 10.43 2.79
C SER A 12 1.44 10.09 4.21
N GLY A 13 0.29 9.45 4.33
CA GLY A 13 -0.12 8.80 5.59
C GLY A 13 0.55 7.44 5.83
N ILE A 14 1.40 6.96 4.92
CA ILE A 14 2.00 5.61 4.94
C ILE A 14 3.33 5.63 5.71
N LEU A 15 3.46 4.75 6.70
CA LEU A 15 4.67 4.60 7.49
C LEU A 15 5.63 3.57 6.89
N GLN A 16 5.09 2.42 6.48
CA GLN A 16 5.87 1.29 6.02
C GLN A 16 5.01 0.34 5.18
N TYR A 17 5.68 -0.54 4.46
CA TYR A 17 5.04 -1.55 3.64
C TYR A 17 5.83 -2.86 3.65
N GLN A 18 5.17 -3.95 3.32
CA GLN A 18 5.84 -5.18 2.92
C GLN A 18 5.08 -5.81 1.76
N PHE A 19 5.76 -6.59 0.93
CA PHE A 19 5.11 -7.31 -0.14
C PHE A 19 5.75 -8.68 -0.34
N ASP A 20 4.99 -9.57 -0.96
CA ASP A 20 5.44 -10.85 -1.50
C ASP A 20 5.11 -10.89 -3.01
N ASP A 21 5.16 -12.07 -3.63
CA ASP A 21 4.90 -12.25 -5.06
C ASP A 21 3.47 -11.87 -5.48
N THR A 22 2.51 -11.87 -4.56
CA THR A 22 1.07 -11.78 -4.86
C THR A 22 0.32 -10.74 -4.02
N SER A 23 0.99 -10.13 -3.05
CA SER A 23 0.37 -9.19 -2.13
C SER A 23 1.26 -8.02 -1.77
N ILE A 24 0.63 -6.95 -1.32
CA ILE A 24 1.27 -5.85 -0.61
C ILE A 24 0.45 -5.50 0.62
N GLU A 25 1.13 -5.39 1.75
CA GLU A 25 0.60 -4.85 2.98
C GLU A 25 1.14 -3.43 3.18
N VAL A 26 0.23 -2.50 3.46
CA VAL A 26 0.53 -1.09 3.67
C VAL A 26 0.10 -0.70 5.08
N VAL A 27 0.99 -0.02 5.81
CA VAL A 27 0.74 0.45 7.17
C VAL A 27 0.62 1.96 7.19
N PHE A 28 -0.54 2.46 7.60
CA PHE A 28 -0.81 3.88 7.77
C PHE A 28 -0.51 4.34 9.20
N GLY A 29 -0.10 5.61 9.33
CA GLY A 29 0.22 6.22 10.62
C GLY A 29 -0.98 6.64 11.45
N ASN A 30 -2.17 6.69 10.83
CA ASN A 30 -3.41 7.09 11.47
C ASN A 30 -4.60 6.25 10.97
N GLY A 31 -5.75 6.43 11.64
CA GLY A 31 -6.98 5.68 11.34
C GLY A 31 -7.27 4.56 12.33
N TYR A 32 -8.51 4.05 12.29
CA TYR A 32 -8.96 2.97 13.17
C TYR A 32 -8.26 1.64 12.87
N PHE A 33 -8.16 1.31 11.58
CA PHE A 33 -7.31 0.23 11.08
C PHE A 33 -6.09 0.86 10.43
N ARG A 34 -4.92 0.30 10.70
CA ARG A 34 -3.64 0.81 10.21
C ARG A 34 -3.03 -0.10 9.16
N HIS A 35 -3.30 -1.40 9.22
CA HIS A 35 -2.79 -2.38 8.29
C HIS A 35 -3.83 -2.65 7.21
N TYR A 36 -3.40 -2.63 5.95
CA TYR A 36 -4.25 -2.95 4.81
C TYR A 36 -3.53 -3.92 3.89
N LEU A 37 -4.12 -5.10 3.70
CA LEU A 37 -3.59 -6.12 2.81
C LEU A 37 -4.30 -6.06 1.47
N TYR A 38 -3.54 -5.89 0.39
CA TYR A 38 -4.00 -5.97 -0.98
C TYR A 38 -3.40 -7.20 -1.64
N THR A 39 -4.25 -8.06 -2.21
CA THR A 39 -3.81 -9.28 -2.90
C THR A 39 -4.22 -9.23 -4.37
N TYR A 40 -3.61 -10.07 -5.19
CA TYR A 40 -4.05 -10.27 -6.57
C TYR A 40 -5.53 -10.61 -6.68
N HIS A 41 -6.09 -11.32 -5.69
CA HIS A 41 -7.51 -11.66 -5.68
C HIS A 41 -8.40 -10.46 -5.33
N SER A 42 -7.99 -9.60 -4.39
CA SER A 42 -8.83 -8.48 -3.94
C SER A 42 -8.70 -7.23 -4.83
N ALA A 43 -7.47 -6.88 -5.22
CA ALA A 43 -7.16 -5.65 -5.95
C ALA A 43 -6.81 -5.90 -7.42
N GLY A 44 -6.55 -7.14 -7.83
CA GLY A 44 -6.07 -7.47 -9.16
C GLY A 44 -4.55 -7.34 -9.28
N ALA A 45 -3.94 -8.21 -10.09
CA ALA A 45 -2.49 -8.29 -10.23
C ALA A 45 -1.85 -6.97 -10.68
N ASN A 46 -2.41 -6.31 -11.70
CA ASN A 46 -1.88 -5.05 -12.22
C ASN A 46 -1.82 -3.94 -11.15
N ASN A 47 -2.83 -3.85 -10.29
CA ASN A 47 -2.88 -2.84 -9.25
C ASN A 47 -1.87 -3.14 -8.14
N VAL A 48 -1.77 -4.40 -7.72
CA VAL A 48 -0.80 -4.83 -6.71
C VAL A 48 0.63 -4.60 -7.20
N GLU A 49 0.95 -4.98 -8.43
CA GLU A 49 2.27 -4.72 -9.02
C GLU A 49 2.57 -3.23 -9.10
N ARG A 50 1.59 -2.41 -9.48
CA ARG A 50 1.75 -0.96 -9.49
C ARG A 50 1.97 -0.39 -8.09
N MET A 51 1.26 -0.91 -7.08
CA MET A 51 1.48 -0.52 -5.68
C MET A 51 2.89 -0.88 -5.21
N LYS A 52 3.41 -2.08 -5.52
CA LYS A 52 4.79 -2.47 -5.18
C LYS A 52 5.82 -1.53 -5.80
N GLN A 53 5.64 -1.16 -7.08
CA GLN A 53 6.52 -0.19 -7.75
C GLN A 53 6.54 1.18 -7.05
N LEU A 54 5.36 1.72 -6.74
CA LEU A 54 5.23 3.01 -6.04
C LEU A 54 5.76 2.95 -4.60
N ALA A 55 5.58 1.81 -3.94
CA ALA A 55 6.12 1.54 -2.61
C ALA A 55 7.66 1.64 -2.61
N SER A 56 8.30 0.92 -3.54
CA SER A 56 9.77 0.95 -3.71
C SER A 56 10.31 2.29 -4.20
N GLN A 57 9.54 3.05 -4.98
CA GLN A 57 9.91 4.41 -5.38
C GLN A 57 9.80 5.42 -4.23
N GLY A 58 8.93 5.14 -3.25
CA GLY A 58 8.76 6.01 -2.09
C GLY A 58 7.86 7.22 -2.32
N ASP A 59 7.09 7.24 -3.42
CA ASP A 59 6.19 8.34 -3.77
C ASP A 59 4.91 7.83 -4.49
N GLY A 60 3.80 8.55 -4.33
CA GLY A 60 2.55 8.33 -5.08
C GLY A 60 1.68 7.14 -4.65
N LEU A 61 2.13 6.29 -3.71
CA LEU A 61 1.38 5.08 -3.31
C LEU A 61 0.04 5.42 -2.65
N ASN A 62 0.02 6.38 -1.72
CA ASN A 62 -1.20 6.79 -1.01
C ASN A 62 -2.27 7.29 -1.99
N SER A 63 -1.88 8.22 -2.87
CA SER A 63 -2.77 8.77 -3.90
C SER A 63 -3.29 7.70 -4.86
N TYR A 64 -2.44 6.75 -5.25
CA TYR A 64 -2.83 5.64 -6.10
C TYR A 64 -3.88 4.73 -5.43
N ILE A 65 -3.64 4.33 -4.17
CA ILE A 65 -4.59 3.53 -3.39
C ILE A 65 -5.93 4.27 -3.29
N MET A 66 -5.92 5.54 -2.92
CA MET A 66 -7.14 6.34 -2.76
C MET A 66 -7.95 6.47 -4.05
N ARG A 67 -7.28 6.53 -5.22
CA ARG A 67 -7.92 6.69 -6.52
C ARG A 67 -8.43 5.39 -7.12
N TYR A 68 -7.70 4.28 -6.96
CA TYR A 68 -7.97 3.04 -7.72
C TYR A 68 -8.32 1.83 -6.85
N CYS A 69 -7.87 1.80 -5.59
CA CYS A 69 -7.93 0.59 -4.76
C CYS A 69 -8.47 0.81 -3.35
N ARG A 70 -9.13 1.95 -3.09
CA ARG A 70 -9.54 2.39 -1.75
C ARG A 70 -10.27 1.30 -0.94
N ASN A 71 -11.15 0.55 -1.60
CA ASN A 71 -11.96 -0.49 -0.98
C ASN A 71 -11.59 -1.91 -1.44
N SER A 72 -10.49 -2.07 -2.18
CA SER A 72 -10.07 -3.34 -2.79
C SER A 72 -9.10 -4.15 -1.93
N TYR A 73 -9.10 -3.91 -0.62
CA TYR A 73 -8.28 -4.65 0.33
C TYR A 73 -8.92 -6.01 0.65
N ALA A 74 -8.09 -7.03 0.84
CA ALA A 74 -8.49 -8.35 1.27
C ALA A 74 -8.76 -8.40 2.79
N ASN A 75 -7.96 -7.67 3.57
CA ASN A 75 -8.09 -7.60 5.02
C ASN A 75 -7.57 -6.25 5.55
N ARG A 76 -8.03 -5.87 6.75
CA ARG A 76 -7.53 -4.70 7.48
C ARG A 76 -7.59 -4.92 8.99
N TRP A 77 -6.59 -4.43 9.72
CA TRP A 77 -6.52 -4.52 11.19
C TRP A 77 -5.76 -3.35 11.83
#